data_AF-A0A4W4F2R3-F1
#
_entry.id   AF-A0A4W4F2R3-F1
#
_cell.length_a   1.000
_cell.length_b   1.000
_cell.length_c   1.000
_cell.angle_alpha   90.00
_cell.angle_beta   90.00
_cell.angle_gamma   90.00
#
_symmetry.space_group_name_H-M   'P 1'
#
loop_
_entity.id
_entity.type
_entity.pdbx_description
1 polymer ?
#
loop_
_entity_poly.entity_id
_entity_poly.type
_entity_poly.pdbx_seq_one_letter_code
_entity_poly.pdbx_strand_id
1 'polypeptide(L)'
;MLRIIMSRTPDARARDTQTKQIQEGISHVEKHFGELCQLFAAYVRKTARLRDKSDLLVREISLYADTETPNLKNGLKNFADQLAKIQDYRQAEVERLEAKVVEPLKVYGNIVKTKREDLKLTQSARNREAKQMQQLERMRQRNPSDRQIIAESELQRATMDATRTTRQLEETIDMFEKQKIQDIKRILGGFVTVEMTFHAKALEVYTTAYQHIQSVDEEGDLEVFRSTLHPPDYQSRLEIVRANSKTSLNRTGTSMSKSGTLQPRTPKEERNRTEDIDDDDDDDDEEDEDDDDEDYLEEVTDDEN
;
A
#
# COMPACT_ATOMS: atom_id res chain seq x y z
N MET A 1 57.52 38.83 20.08
CA MET A 1 57.52 37.81 19.01
C MET A 1 56.71 36.62 19.51
N LEU A 2 55.40 36.59 19.22
CA LEU A 2 54.48 35.58 19.76
C LEU A 2 54.73 34.22 19.09
N ARG A 3 55.11 33.21 19.88
CA ARG A 3 54.99 31.80 19.52
C ARG A 3 53.49 31.48 19.41
N ILE A 4 52.99 31.32 18.18
CA ILE A 4 51.72 30.64 17.95
C ILE A 4 52.00 29.15 18.22
N ILE A 5 51.75 28.73 19.44
CA ILE A 5 51.58 27.32 19.78
C ILE A 5 50.26 26.92 19.14
N MET A 6 50.30 26.42 17.90
CA MET A 6 49.23 25.59 17.35
C MET A 6 49.32 24.24 18.06
N SER A 7 48.90 24.22 19.33
CA SER A 7 48.40 23.00 19.94
C SER A 7 47.32 22.46 18.99
N ARG A 8 47.15 21.13 18.90
CA ARG A 8 45.95 20.55 18.29
C ARG A 8 44.73 21.28 18.87
N THR A 9 44.18 22.22 18.11
CA THR A 9 43.31 23.26 18.67
C THR A 9 41.98 22.62 19.04
N PRO A 10 41.28 23.12 20.07
CA PRO A 10 39.90 22.74 20.41
C PRO A 10 38.96 22.68 19.18
N ASP A 11 39.25 23.53 18.20
CA ASP A 11 38.65 23.66 16.88
C ASP A 11 38.74 22.39 16.01
N ALA A 12 39.87 21.68 16.00
CA ALA A 12 40.00 20.42 15.25
C ALA A 12 39.13 19.30 15.86
N ARG A 13 39.11 19.20 17.20
CA ARG A 13 38.26 18.23 17.90
C ARG A 13 36.77 18.54 17.71
N ALA A 14 36.39 19.81 17.77
CA ALA A 14 35.00 20.24 17.55
C ALA A 14 34.51 19.85 16.15
N ARG A 15 35.32 20.08 15.11
CA ARG A 15 34.98 19.69 13.72
C ARG A 15 34.90 18.18 13.52
N ASP A 16 35.73 17.40 14.21
CA ASP A 16 35.66 15.93 14.15
C ASP A 16 34.39 15.41 14.83
N THR A 17 33.99 15.99 15.96
CA THR A 17 32.70 15.69 16.61
C THR A 17 31.52 16.04 15.70
N GLN A 18 31.52 17.22 15.07
CA GLN A 18 30.48 17.64 14.13
C GLN A 18 30.36 16.67 12.95
N THR A 19 31.49 16.22 12.39
CA THR A 19 31.49 15.27 11.26
C THR A 19 30.89 13.93 11.66
N LYS A 20 31.22 13.43 12.86
CA LYS A 20 30.64 12.20 13.40
C LYS A 20 29.13 12.33 13.59
N GLN A 21 28.67 13.44 14.15
CA GLN A 21 27.24 13.69 14.33
C GLN A 21 26.49 13.74 12.98
N ILE A 22 27.06 14.38 11.96
CA ILE A 22 26.49 14.38 10.61
C ILE A 22 26.44 12.96 10.04
N GLN A 23 27.52 12.21 10.20
CA GLN A 23 27.60 10.82 9.71
C GLN A 23 26.55 9.92 10.38
N GLU A 24 26.44 10.00 11.71
CA GLU A 24 25.44 9.27 12.50
C GLU A 24 24.02 9.67 12.09
N GLY A 25 23.76 10.96 11.92
CA GLY A 25 22.48 11.46 11.44
C GLY A 25 22.07 10.89 10.08
N ILE A 26 23.00 10.87 9.11
CA ILE A 26 22.77 10.26 7.79
C ILE A 26 22.51 8.75 7.92
N SER A 27 23.28 8.04 8.73
CA SER A 27 23.11 6.59 8.96
C SER A 27 21.77 6.26 9.63
N HIS A 28 21.33 7.05 10.60
CA HIS A 28 20.01 6.86 11.22
C HIS A 28 18.87 7.06 10.23
N VAL A 29 18.98 8.07 9.36
CA VAL A 29 17.97 8.28 8.31
C VAL A 29 17.96 7.10 7.34
N GLU A 30 19.12 6.64 6.87
CA GLU A 30 19.20 5.48 5.98
C GLU A 30 18.52 4.26 6.58
N LYS A 31 18.88 3.92 7.82
CA LYS A 31 18.35 2.76 8.52
C LYS A 31 16.83 2.87 8.66
N HIS A 32 16.36 3.90 9.36
CA HIS A 32 14.95 3.97 9.73
C HIS A 32 14.03 4.29 8.56
N PHE A 33 14.46 5.09 7.58
CA PHE A 33 13.62 5.32 6.41
C PHE A 33 13.62 4.09 5.50
N GLY A 34 14.71 3.33 5.46
CA GLY A 34 14.74 2.01 4.79
C GLY A 34 13.75 1.03 5.42
N GLU A 35 13.82 0.85 6.74
CA GLU A 35 12.90 0.01 7.52
C GLU A 35 11.44 0.45 7.32
N LEU A 36 11.16 1.75 7.47
CA LEU A 36 9.81 2.29 7.25
C LEU A 36 9.33 2.05 5.81
N CYS A 37 10.20 2.22 4.81
CA CYS A 37 9.84 1.97 3.40
C CYS A 37 9.43 0.52 3.19
N GLN A 38 10.18 -0.43 3.75
CA GLN A 38 9.88 -1.86 3.65
C GLN A 38 8.58 -2.22 4.36
N LEU A 39 8.39 -1.73 5.59
CA LEU A 39 7.17 -1.97 6.37
C LEU A 39 5.94 -1.39 5.68
N PHE A 40 6.00 -0.15 5.19
CA PHE A 40 4.87 0.45 4.46
C PHE A 40 4.60 -0.26 3.12
N ALA A 41 5.64 -0.67 2.38
CA ALA A 41 5.43 -1.45 1.16
C ALA A 41 4.79 -2.82 1.44
N ALA A 42 5.19 -3.49 2.53
CA ALA A 42 4.56 -4.73 2.99
C ALA A 42 3.11 -4.50 3.42
N TYR A 43 2.84 -3.42 4.15
CA TYR A 43 1.49 -3.00 4.54
C TYR A 43 0.59 -2.82 3.31
N VAL A 44 1.04 -2.05 2.31
CA VAL A 44 0.29 -1.82 1.06
C VAL A 44 0.01 -3.12 0.31
N ARG A 45 1.00 -4.02 0.20
CA ARG A 45 0.80 -5.35 -0.39
C ARG A 45 -0.23 -6.18 0.37
N LYS A 46 -0.20 -6.19 1.71
CA LYS A 46 -1.19 -6.89 2.53
C LYS A 46 -2.60 -6.30 2.36
N THR A 47 -2.73 -4.99 2.23
CA THR A 47 -4.01 -4.32 1.93
C THR A 47 -4.54 -4.71 0.54
N ALA A 48 -3.67 -4.80 -0.47
CA ALA A 48 -4.06 -5.29 -1.80
C ALA A 48 -4.51 -6.76 -1.77
N ARG A 49 -3.80 -7.64 -1.06
CA ARG A 49 -4.22 -9.05 -0.88
C ARG A 49 -5.58 -9.17 -0.19
N LEU A 50 -5.86 -8.31 0.79
CA LEU A 50 -7.18 -8.27 1.44
C LEU A 50 -8.30 -7.88 0.46
N ARG A 51 -8.01 -6.95 -0.48
CA ARG A 51 -8.93 -6.62 -1.57
C ARG A 51 -9.21 -7.85 -2.42
N ASP A 52 -8.17 -8.55 -2.87
CA ASP A 52 -8.30 -9.74 -3.73
C ASP A 52 -9.14 -10.84 -3.08
N LYS A 53 -8.89 -11.14 -1.80
CA LYS A 53 -9.73 -12.11 -1.06
C LYS A 53 -11.16 -11.62 -0.88
N SER A 54 -11.38 -10.31 -0.72
CA SER A 54 -12.72 -9.74 -0.64
C SER A 54 -13.48 -9.84 -1.98
N ASP A 55 -12.79 -9.73 -3.13
CA ASP A 55 -13.39 -9.91 -4.45
C ASP A 55 -13.86 -11.37 -4.66
N LEU A 56 -13.13 -12.35 -4.12
CA LEU A 56 -13.58 -13.75 -4.10
C LEU A 56 -14.86 -13.92 -3.26
N LEU A 57 -14.94 -13.27 -2.09
CA LEU A 57 -16.16 -13.29 -1.27
C LEU A 57 -17.36 -12.68 -2.00
N VAL A 58 -17.17 -11.55 -2.68
CA VAL A 58 -18.22 -10.90 -3.49
C VAL A 58 -18.76 -11.87 -4.54
N ARG A 59 -17.86 -12.58 -5.23
CA ARG A 59 -18.23 -13.58 -6.24
C ARG A 59 -19.04 -14.72 -5.63
N GLU A 60 -18.55 -15.32 -4.55
CA GLU A 60 -19.21 -16.47 -3.93
C GLU A 60 -20.60 -16.11 -3.37
N ILE A 61 -20.71 -14.97 -2.69
CA ILE A 61 -22.00 -14.46 -2.20
C ILE A 61 -22.96 -14.25 -3.37
N SER A 62 -22.46 -13.71 -4.47
CA SER A 62 -23.27 -13.50 -5.67
C SER A 62 -23.74 -14.82 -6.28
N LEU A 63 -22.89 -15.85 -6.33
CA LEU A 63 -23.26 -17.18 -6.85
C LEU A 63 -24.32 -17.83 -5.96
N TYR A 64 -24.11 -17.83 -4.64
CA TYR A 64 -25.07 -18.36 -3.69
C TYR A 64 -26.42 -17.63 -3.75
N ALA A 65 -26.40 -16.30 -3.90
CA ALA A 65 -27.63 -15.53 -4.07
C ALA A 65 -28.50 -16.03 -5.23
N ASP A 66 -27.90 -16.56 -6.30
CA ASP A 66 -28.67 -17.07 -7.44
C ASP A 66 -29.44 -18.36 -7.15
N THR A 67 -29.09 -19.09 -6.09
CA THR A 67 -29.79 -20.31 -5.66
C THR A 67 -30.92 -20.05 -4.67
N GLU A 68 -31.02 -18.83 -4.15
CA GLU A 68 -31.95 -18.49 -3.06
C GLU A 68 -33.30 -17.94 -3.54
N THR A 69 -34.23 -17.88 -2.60
CA THR A 69 -35.57 -17.29 -2.78
C THR A 69 -35.50 -15.81 -3.17
N PRO A 70 -36.52 -15.25 -3.85
CA PRO A 70 -36.41 -13.94 -4.48
C PRO A 70 -35.98 -12.79 -3.55
N ASN A 71 -36.47 -12.74 -2.31
CA ASN A 71 -36.13 -11.64 -1.40
C ASN A 71 -34.70 -11.78 -0.86
N LEU A 72 -34.31 -12.99 -0.42
CA LEU A 72 -32.96 -13.30 0.04
C LEU A 72 -31.93 -13.12 -1.09
N LYS A 73 -32.23 -13.63 -2.29
CA LYS A 73 -31.43 -13.39 -3.51
C LYS A 73 -31.15 -11.91 -3.71
N ASN A 74 -32.19 -11.07 -3.68
CA ASN A 74 -32.04 -9.64 -3.87
C ASN A 74 -31.23 -9.00 -2.74
N GLY A 75 -31.46 -9.38 -1.48
CA GLY A 75 -30.68 -8.90 -0.34
C GLY A 75 -29.19 -9.21 -0.47
N LEU A 76 -28.86 -10.46 -0.82
CA LEU A 76 -27.48 -10.92 -1.00
C LEU A 76 -26.78 -10.27 -2.19
N LYS A 77 -27.46 -10.13 -3.35
CA LYS A 77 -26.89 -9.42 -4.51
C LYS A 77 -26.58 -7.96 -4.19
N ASN A 78 -27.52 -7.24 -3.57
CA ASN A 78 -27.28 -5.84 -3.19
C ASN A 78 -26.17 -5.69 -2.14
N PHE A 79 -26.06 -6.63 -1.19
CA PHE A 79 -24.95 -6.68 -0.24
C PHE A 79 -23.61 -6.88 -0.96
N ALA A 80 -23.53 -7.85 -1.87
CA ALA A 80 -22.34 -8.14 -2.64
C ALA A 80 -21.89 -6.93 -3.48
N ASP A 81 -22.83 -6.20 -4.09
CA ASP A 81 -22.55 -4.97 -4.84
C ASP A 81 -21.93 -3.88 -3.94
N GLN A 82 -22.43 -3.71 -2.71
CA GLN A 82 -21.81 -2.76 -1.77
C GLN A 82 -20.42 -3.23 -1.32
N LEU A 83 -20.22 -4.54 -1.11
CA LEU A 83 -18.92 -5.09 -0.74
C LEU A 83 -17.89 -4.95 -1.86
N ALA A 84 -18.30 -5.09 -3.13
CA ALA A 84 -17.48 -4.81 -4.31
C ALA A 84 -17.04 -3.34 -4.35
N LYS A 85 -17.98 -2.42 -4.09
CA LYS A 85 -17.69 -0.98 -4.03
C LYS A 85 -16.66 -0.63 -2.94
N ILE A 86 -16.63 -1.35 -1.82
CA ILE A 86 -15.59 -1.18 -0.80
C ILE A 86 -14.20 -1.56 -1.36
N GLN A 87 -14.14 -2.56 -2.25
CA GLN A 87 -12.88 -2.97 -2.88
C GLN A 87 -12.36 -1.94 -3.87
N ASP A 88 -13.23 -1.25 -4.60
CA ASP A 88 -12.84 -0.09 -5.43
C ASP A 88 -12.20 1.01 -4.57
N TYR A 89 -12.77 1.31 -3.40
CA TYR A 89 -12.18 2.27 -2.46
C TYR A 89 -10.86 1.77 -1.87
N ARG A 90 -10.74 0.48 -1.60
CA ARG A 90 -9.50 -0.15 -1.12
C ARG A 90 -8.41 -0.13 -2.19
N GLN A 91 -8.76 -0.30 -3.47
CA GLN A 91 -7.82 -0.13 -4.58
C GLN A 91 -7.29 1.31 -4.63
N ALA A 92 -8.17 2.30 -4.50
CA ALA A 92 -7.76 3.70 -4.44
C ALA A 92 -6.90 4.01 -3.19
N GLU A 93 -7.14 3.35 -2.07
CA GLU A 93 -6.30 3.41 -0.87
C GLU A 93 -4.89 2.87 -1.15
N VAL A 94 -4.77 1.66 -1.70
CA VAL A 94 -3.50 1.03 -2.09
C VAL A 94 -2.67 1.95 -2.98
N GLU A 95 -3.26 2.48 -4.07
CA GLU A 95 -2.57 3.38 -4.99
C GLU A 95 -2.09 4.67 -4.31
N ARG A 96 -2.90 5.22 -3.39
CA ARG A 96 -2.56 6.46 -2.69
C ARG A 96 -1.49 6.23 -1.63
N LEU A 97 -1.53 5.11 -0.93
CA LEU A 97 -0.49 4.74 0.05
C LEU A 97 0.85 4.56 -0.67
N GLU A 98 0.87 3.87 -1.80
CA GLU A 98 2.09 3.70 -2.60
C GLU A 98 2.66 5.05 -3.03
N ALA A 99 1.82 5.93 -3.61
CA ALA A 99 2.26 7.21 -4.13
C ALA A 99 2.64 8.25 -3.06
N LYS A 100 1.94 8.27 -1.91
CA LYS A 100 2.13 9.31 -0.88
C LYS A 100 3.03 8.89 0.27
N VAL A 101 3.28 7.58 0.43
CA VAL A 101 4.04 7.05 1.57
C VAL A 101 5.26 6.29 1.08
N VAL A 102 5.06 5.24 0.28
CA VAL A 102 6.15 4.33 -0.12
C VAL A 102 7.13 5.02 -1.06
N GLU A 103 6.66 5.62 -2.15
CA GLU A 103 7.53 6.24 -3.15
C GLU A 103 8.37 7.38 -2.55
N PRO A 104 7.83 8.31 -1.73
CA PRO A 104 8.64 9.32 -1.05
C PRO A 104 9.72 8.73 -0.12
N LEU A 105 9.43 7.66 0.62
CA LEU A 105 10.43 6.99 1.47
C LEU A 105 11.52 6.34 0.62
N LYS A 106 11.17 5.72 -0.51
CA LYS A 106 12.11 5.11 -1.46
C LYS A 106 13.11 6.12 -2.03
N VAL A 107 12.66 7.35 -2.32
CA VAL A 107 13.55 8.43 -2.81
C VAL A 107 14.69 8.74 -1.82
N TYR A 108 14.48 8.57 -0.52
CA TYR A 108 15.51 8.84 0.49
C TYR A 108 16.76 7.97 0.34
N GLY A 109 16.68 6.79 -0.27
CA GLY A 109 17.86 5.97 -0.58
C GLY A 109 18.89 6.72 -1.42
N ASN A 110 18.44 7.46 -2.46
CA ASN A 110 19.32 8.27 -3.30
C ASN A 110 19.79 9.55 -2.59
N ILE A 111 18.93 10.16 -1.77
CA ILE A 111 19.28 11.38 -1.01
C ILE A 111 20.41 11.07 -0.02
N VAL A 112 20.27 10.03 0.80
CA VAL A 112 21.27 9.63 1.79
C VAL A 112 22.58 9.26 1.10
N LYS A 113 22.53 8.49 0.00
CA LYS A 113 23.73 8.14 -0.79
C LYS A 113 24.50 9.40 -1.22
N THR A 114 23.81 10.39 -1.78
CA THR A 114 24.41 11.66 -2.20
C THR A 114 25.05 12.39 -1.02
N LYS A 115 24.36 12.49 0.12
CA LYS A 115 24.89 13.15 1.32
C LYS A 115 26.12 12.46 1.89
N ARG A 116 26.19 11.14 1.81
CA ARG A 116 27.37 10.35 2.19
C ARG A 116 28.57 10.65 1.29
N GLU A 117 28.34 10.80 -0.02
CA GLU A 117 29.38 11.18 -0.98
C GLU A 117 29.91 12.60 -0.69
N ASP A 118 29.03 13.57 -0.45
CA ASP A 118 29.39 14.95 -0.06
C ASP A 118 30.24 14.99 1.23
N LEU A 119 29.84 14.21 2.24
CA LEU A 119 30.58 14.08 3.50
C LEU A 119 31.97 13.48 3.28
N LYS A 120 32.07 12.43 2.46
CA LYS A 120 33.35 11.76 2.15
C LYS A 120 34.30 12.68 1.37
N LEU A 121 33.79 13.49 0.45
CA LEU A 121 34.56 14.50 -0.27
C LEU A 121 35.12 15.55 0.69
N THR A 122 34.29 16.07 1.58
CA THR A 122 34.69 17.06 2.60
C THR A 122 35.74 16.49 3.55
N GLN A 123 35.55 15.26 4.03
CA GLN A 123 36.53 14.61 4.90
C GLN A 123 37.87 14.39 4.19
N SER A 124 37.84 14.06 2.90
CA SER A 124 39.03 13.87 2.08
C SER A 124 39.83 15.17 1.89
N ALA A 125 39.14 16.29 1.65
CA ALA A 125 39.75 17.62 1.57
C ALA A 125 40.39 18.03 2.91
N ARG A 126 39.68 17.83 4.03
CA ARG A 126 40.19 18.10 5.38
C ARG A 126 41.40 17.23 5.74
N ASN A 127 41.36 15.94 5.41
CA ASN A 127 42.50 15.04 5.63
C ASN A 127 43.72 15.47 4.81
N ARG A 128 43.53 15.98 3.59
CA ARG A 128 44.61 16.52 2.75
C ARG A 128 45.22 17.78 3.36
N GLU A 129 44.40 18.71 3.85
CA GLU A 129 44.85 19.89 4.57
C GLU A 129 45.69 19.51 5.80
N ALA A 130 45.18 18.60 6.65
CA ALA A 130 45.87 18.17 7.86
C ALA A 130 47.24 17.53 7.56
N LYS A 131 47.34 16.73 6.49
CA LYS A 131 48.61 16.14 6.03
C LYS A 131 49.59 17.22 5.56
N GLN A 132 49.14 18.19 4.77
CA GLN A 132 49.97 19.29 4.28
C GLN A 132 50.46 20.18 5.44
N MET A 133 49.61 20.41 6.45
CA MET A 133 49.98 21.17 7.64
C MET A 133 51.08 20.46 8.44
N GLN A 134 50.94 19.15 8.70
CA GLN A 134 51.97 18.36 9.38
C GLN A 134 53.28 18.29 8.58
N GLN A 135 53.19 18.22 7.25
CA GLN A 135 54.37 18.21 6.38
C GLN A 135 55.13 19.54 6.46
N LEU A 136 54.42 20.67 6.42
CA LEU A 136 55.02 22.00 6.56
C LEU A 136 55.67 22.19 7.94
N GLU A 137 55.02 21.76 9.02
CA GLU A 137 55.60 21.82 10.37
C GLU A 137 56.92 21.04 10.48
N ARG A 138 56.97 19.84 9.89
CA ARG A 138 58.21 19.03 9.84
C ARG A 138 59.31 19.69 9.01
N MET A 139 58.97 20.35 7.90
CA MET A 139 59.96 21.07 7.07
C MET A 139 60.50 22.30 7.78
N ARG A 140 59.65 23.07 8.48
CA ARG A 140 60.08 24.21 9.30
C ARG A 140 61.11 23.84 10.36
N GLN A 141 61.07 22.61 10.87
CA GLN A 141 62.04 22.11 11.86
C GLN A 141 63.39 21.66 11.27
N ARG A 142 63.51 21.45 9.94
CA ARG A 142 64.70 20.81 9.31
C ARG A 142 65.66 21.75 8.55
N ASN A 143 65.23 22.94 8.13
CA ASN A 143 66.00 24.12 7.66
C ASN A 143 65.16 24.93 6.64
N PRO A 144 65.28 26.27 6.56
CA PRO A 144 64.48 27.11 5.68
C PRO A 144 65.14 27.27 4.29
N SER A 145 64.43 26.93 3.22
CA SER A 145 64.85 27.10 1.81
C SER A 145 63.61 27.24 0.92
N ASP A 146 63.77 27.47 -0.40
CA ASP A 146 62.68 27.60 -1.39
C ASP A 146 61.61 26.47 -1.34
N ARG A 147 62.01 25.29 -0.86
CA ARG A 147 61.11 24.15 -0.60
C ARG A 147 59.98 24.47 0.38
N GLN A 148 60.20 25.41 1.31
CA GLN A 148 59.19 25.84 2.27
C GLN A 148 58.13 26.73 1.61
N ILE A 149 58.52 27.61 0.67
CA ILE A 149 57.60 28.51 -0.03
C ILE A 149 56.58 27.71 -0.87
N ILE A 150 57.05 26.66 -1.56
CA ILE A 150 56.18 25.77 -2.35
C ILE A 150 55.17 25.06 -1.44
N ALA A 151 55.63 24.53 -0.31
CA ALA A 151 54.76 23.85 0.65
C ALA A 151 53.74 24.78 1.32
N GLU A 152 54.12 26.03 1.58
CA GLU A 152 53.20 27.05 2.10
C GLU A 152 52.08 27.36 1.09
N SER A 153 52.41 27.46 -0.20
CA SER A 153 51.41 27.62 -1.27
C SER A 153 50.49 26.39 -1.41
N GLU A 154 51.03 25.18 -1.33
CA GLU A 154 50.24 23.94 -1.36
C GLU A 154 49.28 23.82 -0.17
N LEU A 155 49.75 24.16 1.03
CA LEU A 155 48.92 24.20 2.23
C LEU A 155 47.80 25.22 2.08
N GLN A 156 48.12 26.44 1.61
CA GLN A 156 47.11 27.48 1.40
C GLN A 156 46.01 27.02 0.44
N ARG A 157 46.36 26.35 -0.66
CA ARG A 157 45.38 25.76 -1.59
C ARG A 157 44.53 24.67 -0.92
N ALA A 158 45.14 23.79 -0.13
CA ALA A 158 44.42 22.73 0.58
C ALA A 158 43.46 23.30 1.65
N THR A 159 43.87 24.33 2.38
CA THR A 159 43.03 25.03 3.36
C THR A 159 41.85 25.74 2.70
N MET A 160 42.08 26.41 1.56
CA MET A 160 40.98 27.05 0.81
C MET A 160 39.96 26.01 0.33
N ASP A 161 40.41 24.87 -0.19
CA ASP A 161 39.55 23.78 -0.63
C ASP A 161 38.76 23.17 0.53
N ALA A 162 39.43 22.82 1.63
CA ALA A 162 38.79 22.27 2.82
C ALA A 162 37.76 23.23 3.43
N THR A 163 38.07 24.53 3.49
CA THR A 163 37.12 25.56 3.98
C THR A 163 35.90 25.64 3.08
N ARG A 164 36.10 25.65 1.75
CA ARG A 164 35.02 25.70 0.77
C ARG A 164 34.09 24.49 0.87
N THR A 165 34.65 23.28 0.87
CA THR A 165 33.84 22.04 0.94
C THR A 165 33.12 21.91 2.28
N THR A 166 33.74 22.35 3.38
CA THR A 166 33.11 22.32 4.71
C THR A 166 31.89 23.22 4.75
N ARG A 167 31.99 24.45 4.24
CA ARG A 167 30.84 25.37 4.18
C ARG A 167 29.71 24.84 3.29
N GLN A 168 30.05 24.26 2.14
CA GLN A 168 29.07 23.63 1.26
C GLN A 168 28.38 22.44 1.95
N LEU A 169 29.13 21.63 2.69
CA LEU A 169 28.56 20.54 3.48
C LEU A 169 27.58 21.07 4.54
N GLU A 170 27.94 22.11 5.28
CA GLU A 170 27.06 22.70 6.30
C GLU A 170 25.74 23.20 5.72
N GLU A 171 25.80 23.97 4.62
CA GLU A 171 24.61 24.48 3.92
C GLU A 171 23.74 23.33 3.38
N THR A 172 24.36 22.27 2.84
CA THR A 172 23.63 21.12 2.27
C THR A 172 23.08 20.16 3.31
N ILE A 173 23.67 20.09 4.51
CA ILE A 173 23.16 19.34 5.65
C ILE A 173 22.01 20.09 6.33
N ASP A 174 22.09 21.41 6.48
CA ASP A 174 20.98 22.23 7.01
C ASP A 174 19.72 22.08 6.14
N MET A 175 19.87 22.16 4.82
CA MET A 175 18.78 21.90 3.88
C MET A 175 18.23 20.47 3.99
N PHE A 176 19.11 19.48 4.17
CA PHE A 176 18.71 18.07 4.32
C PHE A 176 17.89 17.85 5.60
N GLU A 177 18.33 18.38 6.73
CA GLU A 177 17.62 18.28 8.01
C GLU A 177 16.24 18.96 7.94
N LYS A 178 16.17 20.13 7.31
CA LYS A 178 14.90 20.82 7.07
C LYS A 178 13.97 20.02 6.16
N GLN A 179 14.49 19.47 5.06
CA GLN A 179 13.73 18.64 4.12
C GLN A 179 13.18 17.39 4.82
N LYS A 180 14.01 16.70 5.60
CA LYS A 180 13.64 15.53 6.40
C LYS A 180 12.43 15.80 7.28
N ILE A 181 12.46 16.88 8.06
CA ILE A 181 11.35 17.24 8.96
C ILE A 181 10.06 17.49 8.17
N GLN A 182 10.15 18.21 7.04
CA GLN A 182 8.99 18.51 6.21
C GLN A 182 8.40 17.26 5.56
N ASP A 183 9.26 16.35 5.09
CA ASP A 183 8.82 15.12 4.44
C ASP A 183 8.23 14.13 5.44
N ILE A 184 8.79 13.98 6.64
CA ILE A 184 8.17 13.14 7.69
C ILE A 184 6.73 13.59 7.95
N LYS A 185 6.52 14.91 8.12
CA LYS A 185 5.19 15.47 8.32
C LYS A 185 4.27 15.18 7.13
N ARG A 186 4.78 15.31 5.90
CA ARG A 186 4.01 15.09 4.67
C ARG A 186 3.64 13.61 4.49
N ILE A 187 4.60 12.71 4.70
CA ILE A 187 4.47 11.26 4.53
C ILE A 187 3.48 10.71 5.57
N LEU A 188 3.74 10.94 6.86
CA LEU A 188 2.89 10.43 7.92
C LEU A 188 1.51 11.11 7.92
N GLY A 189 1.44 12.40 7.64
CA GLY A 189 0.16 13.08 7.45
C GLY A 189 -0.61 12.55 6.23
N GLY A 190 0.11 12.21 5.17
CA GLY A 190 -0.43 11.57 3.96
C GLY A 190 -1.03 10.20 4.27
N PHE A 191 -0.30 9.35 4.98
CA PHE A 191 -0.77 8.05 5.47
C PHE A 191 -2.09 8.19 6.24
N VAL A 192 -2.10 8.98 7.32
CA VAL A 192 -3.30 9.17 8.15
C VAL A 192 -4.49 9.68 7.35
N THR A 193 -4.26 10.63 6.43
CA THR A 193 -5.35 11.19 5.61
C THR A 193 -5.93 10.16 4.64
N VAL A 194 -5.09 9.28 4.08
CA VAL A 194 -5.54 8.21 3.17
C VAL A 194 -6.39 7.20 3.94
N GLU A 195 -5.90 6.69 5.07
CA GLU A 195 -6.63 5.77 5.95
C GLU A 195 -7.96 6.35 6.42
N MET A 196 -7.96 7.60 6.90
CA MET A 196 -9.20 8.29 7.31
C MET A 196 -10.22 8.38 6.18
N THR A 197 -9.77 8.65 4.95
CA THR A 197 -10.65 8.76 3.79
C THR A 197 -11.25 7.41 3.43
N PHE A 198 -10.45 6.35 3.43
CA PHE A 198 -10.92 4.99 3.19
C PHE A 198 -11.92 4.57 4.26
N HIS A 199 -11.57 4.68 5.54
CA HIS A 199 -12.44 4.27 6.65
C HIS A 199 -13.77 5.04 6.68
N ALA A 200 -13.77 6.34 6.39
CA ALA A 200 -15.00 7.11 6.30
C ALA A 200 -15.93 6.58 5.19
N LYS A 201 -15.36 6.25 4.02
CA LYS A 201 -16.12 5.68 2.90
C LYS A 201 -16.56 4.25 3.17
N ALA A 202 -15.70 3.43 3.77
CA ALA A 202 -16.03 2.08 4.17
C ALA A 202 -17.21 2.08 5.16
N LEU A 203 -17.20 2.94 6.19
CA LEU A 203 -18.30 3.05 7.15
C LEU A 203 -19.63 3.40 6.48
N GLU A 204 -19.62 4.39 5.58
CA GLU A 204 -20.79 4.78 4.78
C GLU A 204 -21.36 3.58 4.00
N VAL A 205 -20.49 2.88 3.26
CA VAL A 205 -20.91 1.76 2.39
C VAL A 205 -21.32 0.53 3.18
N TYR A 206 -20.58 0.16 4.24
CA TYR A 206 -20.95 -0.95 5.11
C TYR A 206 -22.29 -0.71 5.82
N THR A 207 -22.62 0.54 6.15
CA THR A 207 -23.94 0.88 6.71
C THR A 207 -25.05 0.55 5.71
N THR A 208 -24.86 0.89 4.43
CA THR A 208 -25.81 0.53 3.37
C THR A 208 -25.86 -0.98 3.13
N ALA A 209 -24.71 -1.66 3.11
CA ALA A 209 -24.65 -3.11 2.98
C ALA A 209 -25.43 -3.82 4.10
N TYR A 210 -25.26 -3.37 5.34
CA TYR A 210 -26.00 -3.86 6.50
C TYR A 210 -27.51 -3.69 6.33
N GLN A 211 -27.96 -2.51 5.86
CA GLN A 211 -29.38 -2.26 5.61
C GLN A 211 -29.97 -3.22 4.57
N HIS A 212 -29.26 -3.55 3.49
CA HIS A 212 -29.74 -4.51 2.49
C HIS A 212 -30.04 -5.88 3.09
N ILE A 213 -29.15 -6.39 3.94
CA ILE A 213 -29.36 -7.68 4.63
C ILE A 213 -30.50 -7.60 5.65
N GLN A 214 -30.57 -6.55 6.45
CA GLN A 214 -31.64 -6.41 7.46
C GLN A 214 -33.02 -6.17 6.85
N SER A 215 -33.10 -5.72 5.60
CA SER A 215 -34.35 -5.43 4.90
C SER A 215 -34.94 -6.63 4.14
N VAL A 216 -34.33 -7.80 4.21
CA VAL A 216 -34.83 -9.01 3.55
C VAL A 216 -36.19 -9.40 4.13
N ASP A 217 -37.19 -9.61 3.25
CA ASP A 217 -38.52 -10.07 3.63
C ASP A 217 -38.53 -11.59 3.82
N GLU A 218 -38.31 -12.01 5.07
CA GLU A 218 -38.29 -13.41 5.48
C GLU A 218 -39.64 -14.10 5.27
N GLU A 219 -40.75 -13.44 5.59
CA GLU A 219 -42.08 -14.08 5.51
C GLU A 219 -42.49 -14.30 4.05
N GLY A 220 -42.22 -13.35 3.16
CA GLY A 220 -42.44 -13.51 1.72
C GLY A 220 -41.68 -14.72 1.15
N ASP A 221 -40.43 -14.92 1.56
CA ASP A 221 -39.64 -16.08 1.14
C ASP A 221 -40.12 -17.40 1.76
N LEU A 222 -40.57 -17.38 3.03
CA LEU A 222 -41.18 -18.54 3.68
C LEU A 222 -42.50 -18.94 3.00
N GLU A 223 -43.30 -17.99 2.52
CA GLU A 223 -44.51 -18.29 1.72
C GLU A 223 -44.17 -19.00 0.41
N VAL A 224 -43.12 -18.55 -0.30
CA VAL A 224 -42.62 -19.21 -1.52
C VAL A 224 -42.19 -20.65 -1.19
N PHE A 225 -41.46 -20.84 -0.10
CA PHE A 225 -41.04 -22.17 0.35
C PHE A 225 -42.22 -23.08 0.72
N ARG A 226 -43.19 -22.58 1.52
CA ARG A 226 -44.41 -23.32 1.91
C ARG A 226 -45.24 -23.73 0.70
N SER A 227 -45.34 -22.87 -0.32
CA SER A 227 -46.04 -23.19 -1.58
C SER A 227 -45.38 -24.33 -2.37
N THR A 228 -44.06 -24.50 -2.19
CA THR A 228 -43.30 -25.60 -2.78
C THR A 228 -43.48 -26.92 -2.01
N LEU A 229 -43.59 -26.85 -0.68
CA LEU A 229 -43.84 -28.01 0.18
C LEU A 229 -45.27 -28.56 0.06
N HIS A 230 -46.24 -27.68 -0.19
CA HIS A 230 -47.63 -28.05 -0.42
C HIS A 230 -48.08 -27.61 -1.82
N PRO A 231 -47.64 -28.32 -2.88
CA PRO A 231 -48.16 -28.07 -4.21
C PRO A 231 -49.69 -28.22 -4.19
N PRO A 232 -50.44 -27.34 -4.88
CA PRO A 232 -51.88 -27.45 -4.90
C PRO A 232 -52.29 -28.85 -5.38
N ASP A 233 -53.11 -29.54 -4.58
CA ASP A 233 -53.55 -30.91 -4.85
C ASP A 233 -54.08 -31.04 -6.28
N TYR A 234 -53.86 -32.21 -6.89
CA TYR A 234 -54.33 -32.53 -8.25
C TYR A 234 -55.85 -32.28 -8.41
N GLN A 235 -56.62 -32.37 -7.33
CA GLN A 235 -58.04 -32.02 -7.26
C GLN A 235 -58.31 -30.51 -7.36
N SER A 236 -57.48 -29.65 -6.77
CA SER A 236 -57.56 -28.19 -6.94
C SER A 236 -57.27 -27.77 -8.38
N ARG A 237 -56.29 -28.42 -9.04
CA ARG A 237 -56.05 -28.24 -10.49
C ARG A 237 -57.25 -28.66 -11.34
N LEU A 238 -57.90 -29.78 -11.02
CA LEU A 238 -59.10 -30.23 -11.71
C LEU A 238 -60.29 -29.30 -11.46
N GLU A 239 -60.44 -28.70 -10.27
CA GLU A 239 -61.50 -27.73 -9.99
C GLU A 239 -61.30 -26.41 -10.73
N ILE A 240 -60.07 -25.90 -10.83
CA ILE A 240 -59.74 -24.72 -11.63
C ILE A 240 -60.02 -24.98 -13.12
N VAL A 241 -59.62 -26.14 -13.65
CA VAL A 241 -59.92 -26.54 -15.04
C VAL A 241 -61.41 -26.73 -15.25
N ARG A 242 -62.14 -27.32 -14.29
CA ARG A 242 -63.60 -27.53 -14.34
C ARG A 242 -64.38 -26.21 -14.21
N ALA A 243 -63.91 -25.26 -13.42
CA ALA A 243 -64.48 -23.91 -13.32
C ALA A 243 -64.31 -23.13 -14.63
N ASN A 244 -63.13 -23.22 -15.26
CA ASN A 244 -62.87 -22.63 -16.58
C ASN A 244 -63.62 -23.35 -17.72
N SER A 245 -63.88 -24.65 -17.58
CA SER A 245 -64.71 -25.42 -18.53
C SER A 245 -66.19 -25.05 -18.42
N LYS A 246 -66.69 -24.72 -17.22
CA LYS A 246 -68.07 -24.26 -17.01
C LYS A 246 -68.30 -22.83 -17.51
N THR A 247 -67.30 -21.95 -17.45
CA THR A 247 -67.40 -20.60 -18.02
C THR A 247 -67.25 -20.58 -19.54
N SER A 248 -66.59 -21.59 -20.14
CA SER A 248 -66.48 -21.76 -21.59
C SER A 248 -67.82 -22.17 -22.27
N LEU A 249 -68.68 -22.91 -21.57
CA LEU A 249 -69.99 -23.34 -22.11
C LEU A 249 -71.05 -22.22 -22.19
N ASN A 250 -70.78 -21.04 -21.61
CA ASN A 250 -71.70 -19.89 -21.67
C ASN A 250 -71.30 -18.83 -22.71
N ARG A 251 -70.28 -19.09 -23.55
CA ARG A 251 -69.85 -18.19 -24.64
C ARG A 251 -69.94 -18.83 -26.02
N THR A 252 -71.01 -19.58 -26.29
CA THR A 252 -71.39 -19.95 -27.66
C THR A 252 -72.70 -19.25 -28.00
N GLY A 253 -72.60 -17.96 -28.34
CA GLY A 253 -73.77 -17.16 -28.66
C GLY A 253 -73.43 -15.83 -29.31
N THR A 254 -72.61 -15.85 -30.37
CA THR A 254 -72.67 -15.02 -31.60
C THR A 254 -71.28 -14.90 -32.24
N SER A 255 -71.07 -15.66 -33.32
CA SER A 255 -70.05 -15.35 -34.33
C SER A 255 -70.77 -15.04 -35.62
N MET A 256 -70.60 -13.82 -36.12
CA MET A 256 -70.74 -13.50 -37.53
C MET A 256 -69.56 -12.63 -37.96
N SER A 257 -68.87 -13.15 -38.98
CA SER A 257 -68.28 -12.42 -40.10
C SER A 257 -66.79 -12.01 -40.05
N LYS A 258 -66.06 -12.70 -40.94
CA LYS A 258 -65.15 -12.19 -41.99
C LYS A 258 -63.63 -12.30 -41.77
N SER A 259 -63.08 -13.25 -42.54
CA SER A 259 -62.10 -13.07 -43.64
C SER A 259 -60.62 -12.82 -43.32
N GLY A 260 -59.74 -13.50 -44.06
CA GLY A 260 -58.31 -13.16 -44.20
C GLY A 260 -57.37 -14.33 -43.89
N THR A 261 -57.18 -15.31 -44.77
CA THR A 261 -56.06 -15.44 -45.75
C THR A 261 -54.65 -15.66 -45.15
N LEU A 262 -53.99 -16.70 -45.68
CA LEU A 262 -52.55 -16.93 -45.89
C LEU A 262 -51.81 -17.98 -45.02
N GLN A 263 -50.89 -18.62 -45.74
CA GLN A 263 -50.21 -19.90 -45.60
C GLN A 263 -49.15 -19.99 -44.48
N PRO A 264 -48.71 -21.22 -44.14
CA PRO A 264 -47.71 -21.49 -43.13
C PRO A 264 -46.28 -21.53 -43.71
N ARG A 265 -45.27 -21.19 -42.89
CA ARG A 265 -43.90 -21.72 -42.98
C ARG A 265 -43.11 -21.46 -41.70
N THR A 266 -42.68 -22.52 -41.03
CA THR A 266 -41.53 -22.52 -40.11
C THR A 266 -40.66 -23.76 -40.36
N PRO A 267 -39.32 -23.63 -40.34
CA PRO A 267 -38.37 -24.74 -40.39
C PRO A 267 -37.79 -25.10 -39.00
N LYS A 268 -36.98 -26.16 -39.06
CA LYS A 268 -36.36 -27.02 -38.05
C LYS A 268 -35.48 -26.38 -36.96
N GLU A 269 -35.36 -27.17 -35.90
CA GLU A 269 -34.37 -27.23 -34.81
C GLU A 269 -32.91 -27.03 -35.24
N GLU A 270 -32.11 -26.41 -34.36
CA GLU A 270 -30.71 -26.77 -34.16
C GLU A 270 -30.28 -26.57 -32.69
N ARG A 271 -29.45 -27.50 -32.22
CA ARG A 271 -29.03 -27.73 -30.84
C ARG A 271 -27.78 -26.90 -30.49
N ASN A 272 -27.74 -26.35 -29.28
CA ASN A 272 -26.56 -25.69 -28.73
C ASN A 272 -25.52 -26.69 -28.23
N ARG A 273 -24.26 -26.34 -28.46
CA ARG A 273 -23.02 -27.00 -28.02
C ARG A 273 -22.73 -26.67 -26.56
N THR A 274 -22.19 -27.65 -25.85
CA THR A 274 -21.53 -27.53 -24.55
C THR A 274 -20.07 -27.12 -24.81
N GLU A 275 -19.56 -26.12 -24.09
CA GLU A 275 -18.12 -25.82 -24.01
C GLU A 275 -17.63 -26.13 -22.60
N ASP A 276 -16.46 -26.78 -22.59
CA ASP A 276 -15.72 -27.28 -21.44
C ASP A 276 -15.13 -26.12 -20.60
N ILE A 277 -15.06 -26.32 -19.28
CA ILE A 277 -14.37 -25.42 -18.35
C ILE A 277 -13.02 -26.06 -18.04
N ASP A 278 -11.95 -25.39 -18.47
CA ASP A 278 -10.58 -25.67 -18.06
C ASP A 278 -10.37 -25.12 -16.63
N ASP A 279 -9.97 -26.02 -15.72
CA ASP A 279 -9.45 -25.70 -14.39
C ASP A 279 -7.95 -25.35 -14.52
N ASP A 280 -7.60 -24.08 -14.39
CA ASP A 280 -6.22 -23.65 -14.13
C ASP A 280 -6.04 -23.55 -12.59
N ASP A 281 -5.44 -24.60 -12.03
CA ASP A 281 -4.76 -24.57 -10.73
C ASP A 281 -3.48 -23.71 -10.88
N ASP A 282 -3.52 -22.46 -10.40
CA ASP A 282 -2.30 -21.69 -10.16
C ASP A 282 -1.80 -22.00 -8.74
N ASP A 283 -0.68 -22.71 -8.70
CA ASP A 283 0.16 -23.01 -7.55
C ASP A 283 0.49 -21.73 -6.74
N ASP A 284 -0.04 -21.64 -5.51
CA ASP A 284 0.44 -20.75 -4.46
C ASP A 284 1.80 -21.29 -3.97
N ASP A 285 2.90 -20.85 -4.59
CA ASP A 285 4.25 -20.98 -4.02
C ASP A 285 4.34 -20.09 -2.76
N GLU A 286 4.11 -20.72 -1.60
CA GLU A 286 4.46 -20.21 -0.28
C GLU A 286 6.00 -20.13 -0.13
N GLU A 287 6.57 -18.93 -0.27
CA GLU A 287 7.84 -18.59 0.37
C GLU A 287 7.55 -17.61 1.52
N ASP A 288 7.16 -18.18 2.66
CA ASP A 288 7.29 -17.56 3.98
C ASP A 288 8.79 -17.61 4.37
N GLU A 289 9.52 -16.53 4.10
CA GLU A 289 10.82 -16.28 4.74
C GLU A 289 10.65 -15.23 5.86
N ASP A 290 11.00 -15.70 7.07
CA ASP A 290 11.51 -14.96 8.24
C ASP A 290 10.51 -14.39 9.26
N ASP A 291 9.95 -15.28 10.11
CA ASP A 291 9.68 -15.00 11.53
C ASP A 291 10.90 -15.45 12.35
N ASP A 292 11.93 -14.61 12.45
CA ASP A 292 12.98 -14.69 13.48
C ASP A 292 12.71 -13.61 14.54
N ASP A 293 11.74 -13.86 15.41
CA ASP A 293 11.48 -13.08 16.63
C ASP A 293 11.28 -14.06 17.83
N GLU A 294 12.35 -14.77 18.20
CA GLU A 294 12.47 -15.36 19.55
C GLU A 294 13.85 -15.03 20.15
N ASP A 295 13.94 -13.91 20.87
CA ASP A 295 14.89 -13.76 21.97
C ASP A 295 14.39 -12.68 22.97
N TYR A 296 13.42 -13.08 23.79
CA TYR A 296 13.13 -12.44 25.07
C TYR A 296 12.88 -13.51 26.13
N LEU A 297 13.94 -14.00 26.76
CA LEU A 297 13.87 -14.46 28.15
C LEU A 297 15.09 -13.97 28.94
N GLU A 298 14.80 -12.95 29.76
CA GLU A 298 15.57 -12.50 30.89
C GLU A 298 15.38 -13.53 32.04
N GLU A 299 16.43 -14.25 32.43
CA GLU A 299 16.46 -14.90 33.76
C GLU A 299 17.73 -14.55 34.53
N VAL A 300 17.52 -13.64 35.49
CA VAL A 300 17.89 -13.71 36.90
C VAL A 300 19.32 -14.15 37.23
N THR A 301 20.07 -13.16 37.72
CA THR A 301 21.26 -13.31 38.55
C THR A 301 20.93 -14.07 39.84
N ASP A 302 21.65 -15.16 40.10
CA ASP A 302 21.96 -15.61 41.45
C ASP A 302 23.38 -16.20 41.42
N ASP A 303 24.33 -15.49 42.05
CA ASP A 303 25.57 -16.11 42.54
C ASP A 303 26.02 -15.36 43.82
N GLU A 304 25.72 -16.04 44.92
CA GLU A 304 26.43 -16.17 46.20
C GLU A 304 27.39 -15.05 46.67
N ASN A 305 27.02 -14.42 47.79
CA ASN A 305 27.78 -14.51 49.05
C ASN A 305 26.96 -14.07 50.28
#